data_AF-A0A1G0NIZ8-F1
#
_entry.id   AF-A0A1G0NIZ8-F1
#
_cell.length_a   1.000
_cell.length_b   1.000
_cell.length_c   1.000
_cell.angle_alpha   90.00
_cell.angle_beta   90.00
_cell.angle_gamma   90.00
#
_symmetry.space_group_name_H-M   'P 1'
#
loop_
_entity.id
_entity.type
_entity.pdbx_description
1 polymer ?
#
loop_
_entity_poly.entity_id
_entity_poly.type
_entity_poly.pdbx_seq_one_letter_code
_entity_poly.pdbx_strand_id
1 'polypeptide(L)'
;MFAAFPLDAGAESKQAAPMELVQPASATPWLRYSSWTATDWKDYNTLDKTASPAYVPPPKLNGPISGDPKNGEKLAFDRTRGGSCVACHIMGKTTPALPGSVGPDLSTIGIWGRSDQWLFNYVYDPRSVNPQSLMPPWGTHTLFSTLEIQDIVAFLKTLKEPSAFKDALENPATRPVPVDTRDNLDPFTNDGMAALERAGLIFSRVGANRKSCASCHSTPKSDFKTWAASMPRYEARLNKVIGVEEFITRHARSTTGDNLLMQSADNIDLSIYLRYLANGTPIKVDTQSKNSVAAIKRGNALMTRKIGQLNFACMDCHSLGANKWIRGQYLTETKGQFAHFPTYRTSRGEIWDIRKRFQWCNVAIRANELPPDAAEYGDLEIALAVINQGQKLNAPGIRH
;
A
#
# COMPACT_ATOMS: atom_id res chain seq x y z
N MET A 1 19.19 51.13 16.70
CA MET A 1 18.36 51.50 15.54
C MET A 1 17.73 50.20 15.04
N PHE A 2 16.49 49.92 15.46
CA PHE A 2 15.76 48.70 15.11
C PHE A 2 15.10 48.92 13.74
N ALA A 3 15.48 48.13 12.74
CA ALA A 3 14.75 48.07 11.48
C ALA A 3 13.73 46.93 11.58
N ALA A 4 12.47 47.30 11.78
CA ALA A 4 11.33 46.41 11.67
C ALA A 4 11.14 46.04 10.19
N PHE A 5 11.12 44.74 9.89
CA PHE A 5 10.63 44.26 8.61
C PHE A 5 9.10 44.43 8.57
N PRO A 6 8.52 44.93 7.46
CA PRO A 6 7.08 45.10 7.36
C PRO A 6 6.40 43.74 7.41
N LEU A 7 5.41 43.63 8.30
CA LEU A 7 4.46 42.54 8.34
C LEU A 7 3.65 42.59 7.04
N ASP A 8 3.73 41.51 6.26
CA ASP A 8 2.88 41.32 5.08
C ASP A 8 1.40 41.49 5.48
N ALA A 9 0.82 42.58 4.97
CA ALA A 9 -0.60 42.82 4.94
C ALA A 9 -1.21 41.88 3.89
N GLY A 10 -1.79 40.78 4.36
CA GLY A 10 -2.47 39.81 3.51
C GLY A 10 -3.21 38.73 4.31
N ALA A 11 -3.76 39.08 5.47
CA ALA A 11 -4.69 38.22 6.18
C ALA A 11 -6.10 38.40 5.58
N GLU A 12 -6.31 37.89 4.37
CA GLU A 12 -7.67 37.60 3.93
C GLU A 12 -8.25 36.53 4.85
N SER A 13 -9.44 36.82 5.41
CA SER A 13 -10.14 35.94 6.34
C SER A 13 -10.25 34.54 5.76
N LYS A 14 -9.62 33.53 6.37
CA LYS A 14 -9.68 32.14 5.89
C LYS A 14 -11.05 31.53 6.19
N GLN A 15 -12.08 31.95 5.46
CA GLN A 15 -13.30 31.19 5.35
C GLN A 15 -12.94 29.83 4.77
N ALA A 16 -13.32 28.75 5.47
CA ALA A 16 -13.05 27.40 5.00
C ALA A 16 -13.69 27.18 3.63
N ALA A 17 -12.97 26.50 2.73
CA ALA A 17 -13.49 26.17 1.41
C ALA A 17 -14.84 25.42 1.54
N PRO A 18 -15.84 25.79 0.71
CA PRO A 18 -17.16 25.15 0.73
C PRO A 18 -17.01 23.68 0.37
N MET A 19 -17.63 22.81 1.15
CA MET A 19 -17.58 21.36 0.97
C MET A 19 -18.90 20.75 1.41
N GLU A 20 -19.33 19.72 0.68
CA GLU A 20 -20.46 18.88 1.04
C GLU A 20 -20.01 17.88 2.13
N LEU A 21 -20.72 17.85 3.26
CA LEU A 21 -20.27 17.21 4.49
C LEU A 21 -21.08 15.97 4.88
N VAL A 22 -22.20 15.70 4.21
CA VAL A 22 -23.17 14.68 4.62
C VAL A 22 -22.97 13.41 3.83
N GLN A 23 -22.85 13.49 2.50
CA GLN A 23 -22.78 12.31 1.66
C GLN A 23 -21.36 11.70 1.64
N PRO A 24 -21.24 10.37 1.50
CA PRO A 24 -19.97 9.72 1.21
C PRO A 24 -19.33 10.27 -0.06
N ALA A 25 -17.99 10.39 -0.07
CA ALA A 25 -17.25 10.87 -1.23
C ALA A 25 -16.94 9.75 -2.25
N SER A 26 -17.16 8.50 -1.87
CA SER A 26 -17.05 7.33 -2.76
C SER A 26 -18.41 6.66 -3.00
N ALA A 27 -18.45 5.75 -3.99
CA ALA A 27 -19.63 4.92 -4.26
C ALA A 27 -20.09 4.18 -3.00
N THR A 28 -21.42 4.15 -2.77
CA THR A 28 -22.06 3.51 -1.62
C THR A 28 -23.24 2.66 -2.11
N PRO A 29 -23.31 1.35 -1.76
CA PRO A 29 -22.30 0.60 -1.02
C PRO A 29 -20.98 0.52 -1.79
N TRP A 30 -19.86 0.46 -1.06
CA TRP A 30 -18.56 0.19 -1.66
C TRP A 30 -18.54 -1.25 -2.18
N LEU A 31 -18.12 -1.41 -3.43
CA LEU A 31 -17.97 -2.72 -4.07
C LEU A 31 -16.52 -2.86 -4.53
N ARG A 32 -15.92 -4.00 -4.20
CA ARG A 32 -14.58 -4.35 -4.68
C ARG A 32 -14.58 -4.35 -6.22
N TYR A 33 -13.49 -3.86 -6.81
CA TYR A 33 -13.30 -3.91 -8.25
C TYR A 33 -13.43 -5.35 -8.78
N SER A 34 -14.20 -5.52 -9.85
CA SER A 34 -14.48 -6.84 -10.45
C SER A 34 -13.23 -7.56 -10.96
N SER A 35 -12.16 -6.82 -11.25
CA SER A 35 -10.85 -7.36 -11.66
C SER A 35 -10.01 -7.89 -10.49
N TRP A 36 -10.45 -7.68 -9.24
CA TRP A 36 -9.75 -8.14 -8.03
C TRP A 36 -10.40 -9.41 -7.48
N THR A 37 -9.68 -10.13 -6.63
CA THR A 37 -10.18 -11.38 -6.03
C THR A 37 -11.41 -11.09 -5.17
N ALA A 38 -12.51 -11.81 -5.40
CA ALA A 38 -13.79 -11.57 -4.73
C ALA A 38 -13.90 -12.20 -3.32
N THR A 39 -12.88 -12.93 -2.86
CA THR A 39 -12.91 -13.63 -1.56
C THR A 39 -13.11 -12.66 -0.40
N ASP A 40 -14.08 -12.95 0.46
CA ASP A 40 -14.33 -12.23 1.69
C ASP A 40 -13.45 -12.77 2.84
N TRP A 41 -12.75 -11.86 3.52
CA TRP A 41 -11.85 -12.16 4.64
C TRP A 41 -12.39 -11.66 5.98
N LYS A 42 -13.72 -11.66 6.16
CA LYS A 42 -14.43 -11.15 7.36
C LYS A 42 -13.97 -11.70 8.71
N ASP A 43 -13.36 -12.89 8.72
CA ASP A 43 -12.87 -13.56 9.94
C ASP A 43 -11.46 -13.10 10.33
N TYR A 44 -10.88 -12.16 9.58
CA TYR A 44 -9.55 -11.61 9.83
C TYR A 44 -9.61 -10.09 10.05
N ASN A 45 -8.60 -9.59 10.73
CA ASN A 45 -8.42 -8.16 10.95
C ASN A 45 -8.48 -7.38 9.62
N THR A 46 -9.19 -6.27 9.63
CA THR A 46 -9.11 -5.18 8.66
C THR A 46 -8.43 -3.98 9.33
N LEU A 47 -8.31 -2.85 8.61
CA LEU A 47 -7.75 -1.63 9.19
C LEU A 47 -8.65 -1.04 10.29
N ASP A 48 -9.97 -1.18 10.16
CA ASP A 48 -10.97 -0.64 11.09
C ASP A 48 -11.44 -1.66 12.14
N LYS A 49 -11.31 -2.97 11.89
CA LYS A 49 -11.86 -4.03 12.75
C LYS A 49 -10.82 -5.07 13.15
N THR A 50 -10.80 -5.44 14.43
CA THR A 50 -10.09 -6.63 14.93
C THR A 50 -11.01 -7.84 14.88
N ALA A 51 -10.63 -8.89 14.15
CA ALA A 51 -11.37 -10.14 14.02
C ALA A 51 -10.49 -11.39 13.92
N SER A 52 -9.18 -11.26 13.64
CA SER A 52 -8.29 -12.40 13.46
C SER A 52 -8.29 -13.33 14.68
N PRO A 53 -8.14 -14.66 14.48
CA PRO A 53 -8.03 -15.61 15.57
C PRO A 53 -6.94 -15.21 16.56
N ALA A 54 -7.22 -15.38 17.86
CA ALA A 54 -6.23 -15.24 18.90
C ALA A 54 -5.09 -16.24 18.68
N TYR A 55 -3.88 -15.88 19.11
CA TYR A 55 -2.75 -16.81 19.06
C TYR A 55 -3.04 -18.04 19.92
N VAL A 56 -2.79 -19.22 19.34
CA VAL A 56 -2.83 -20.51 20.02
C VAL A 56 -1.47 -21.19 19.80
N PRO A 57 -0.81 -21.71 20.85
CA PRO A 57 0.44 -22.45 20.68
C PRO A 57 0.29 -23.64 19.72
N PRO A 58 1.28 -23.90 18.84
CA PRO A 58 1.26 -25.06 17.97
C PRO A 58 1.09 -26.38 18.75
N PRO A 59 0.40 -27.38 18.18
CA PRO A 59 0.24 -28.67 18.82
C PRO A 59 1.59 -29.39 19.01
N LYS A 60 1.66 -30.23 20.05
CA LYS A 60 2.80 -31.13 20.27
C LYS A 60 2.73 -32.29 19.30
N LEU A 61 3.88 -32.64 18.72
CA LEU A 61 4.02 -33.81 17.87
C LEU A 61 4.02 -35.08 18.72
N ASN A 62 3.32 -36.11 18.25
CA ASN A 62 3.32 -37.43 18.86
C ASN A 62 4.40 -38.30 18.19
N GLY A 63 5.66 -38.00 18.48
CA GLY A 63 6.83 -38.68 17.89
C GLY A 63 7.51 -37.88 16.76
N PRO A 64 8.41 -38.52 15.98
CA PRO A 64 9.07 -37.90 14.83
C PRO A 64 8.06 -37.48 13.74
N ILE A 65 8.42 -36.49 12.93
CA ILE A 65 7.62 -36.08 11.77
C ILE A 65 7.44 -37.25 10.81
N SER A 66 6.18 -37.54 10.45
CA SER A 66 5.80 -38.62 9.53
C SER A 66 5.10 -38.09 8.27
N GLY A 67 5.61 -37.02 7.67
CA GLY A 67 5.05 -36.40 6.46
C GLY A 67 5.68 -36.88 5.14
N ASP A 68 5.00 -36.63 4.03
CA ASP A 68 5.47 -36.88 2.66
C ASP A 68 6.28 -35.66 2.13
N PRO A 69 7.60 -35.78 1.93
CA PRO A 69 8.42 -34.67 1.43
C PRO A 69 8.04 -34.23 0.00
N LYS A 70 7.51 -35.12 -0.86
CA LYS A 70 7.08 -34.72 -2.21
C LYS A 70 5.83 -33.85 -2.15
N ASN A 71 4.88 -34.22 -1.30
CA ASN A 71 3.71 -33.38 -1.06
C ASN A 71 4.10 -32.06 -0.38
N GLY A 72 5.04 -32.11 0.57
CA GLY A 72 5.59 -30.93 1.24
C GLY A 72 6.22 -29.92 0.29
N GLU A 73 6.99 -30.40 -0.69
CA GLU A 73 7.56 -29.56 -1.75
C GLU A 73 6.46 -28.89 -2.58
N LYS A 74 5.47 -29.67 -3.03
CA LYS A 74 4.34 -29.16 -3.79
C LYS A 74 3.59 -28.06 -3.02
N LEU A 75 3.32 -28.30 -1.73
CA LEU A 75 2.65 -27.33 -0.84
C LEU A 75 3.50 -26.07 -0.63
N ALA A 76 4.80 -26.23 -0.38
CA ALA A 76 5.72 -25.12 -0.18
C ALA A 76 5.82 -24.23 -1.43
N PHE A 77 5.66 -24.80 -2.63
CA PHE A 77 5.78 -24.10 -3.90
C PHE A 77 4.42 -23.62 -4.46
N ASP A 78 3.31 -23.99 -3.82
CA ASP A 78 1.96 -23.60 -4.23
C ASP A 78 1.70 -22.10 -3.99
N ARG A 79 1.42 -21.38 -5.08
CA ARG A 79 1.15 -19.94 -5.05
C ARG A 79 -0.30 -19.62 -4.68
N THR A 80 -1.20 -20.60 -4.73
CA THR A 80 -2.65 -20.40 -4.55
C THR A 80 -3.07 -20.33 -3.09
N ARG A 81 -2.20 -20.68 -2.14
CA ARG A 81 -2.49 -20.69 -0.69
C ARG A 81 -1.84 -19.53 0.09
N GLY A 82 -1.83 -18.34 -0.49
CA GLY A 82 -1.35 -17.13 0.20
C GLY A 82 0.03 -16.66 -0.23
N GLY A 83 0.47 -17.09 -1.42
CA GLY A 83 1.85 -17.02 -1.85
C GLY A 83 2.60 -18.29 -1.45
N SER A 84 3.55 -18.70 -2.30
CA SER A 84 4.41 -19.85 -1.99
C SER A 84 5.45 -19.46 -0.94
N CYS A 85 6.01 -20.44 -0.22
CA CYS A 85 7.15 -20.23 0.67
C CYS A 85 8.32 -19.57 -0.08
N VAL A 86 8.45 -19.90 -1.37
CA VAL A 86 9.44 -19.35 -2.31
C VAL A 86 9.24 -17.86 -2.60
N ALA A 87 8.08 -17.29 -2.21
CA ALA A 87 7.89 -15.85 -2.27
C ALA A 87 8.87 -15.11 -1.37
N CYS A 88 9.25 -15.71 -0.24
CA CYS A 88 10.19 -15.12 0.71
C CYS A 88 11.51 -15.87 0.81
N HIS A 89 11.51 -17.19 0.55
CA HIS A 89 12.63 -18.09 0.80
C HIS A 89 13.24 -18.64 -0.48
N ILE A 90 14.51 -19.05 -0.36
CA ILE A 90 15.17 -19.99 -1.27
C ILE A 90 15.09 -21.37 -0.61
N MET A 91 14.81 -22.45 -1.35
CA MET A 91 14.42 -23.75 -0.78
C MET A 91 15.07 -24.96 -1.49
N GLY A 92 16.35 -24.87 -1.85
CA GLY A 92 17.14 -25.96 -2.42
C GLY A 92 17.10 -26.07 -3.95
N LYS A 93 17.63 -27.19 -4.47
CA LYS A 93 17.90 -27.39 -5.91
C LYS A 93 16.69 -27.23 -6.83
N THR A 94 15.50 -27.50 -6.32
CA THR A 94 14.23 -27.44 -7.06
C THR A 94 13.50 -26.10 -6.88
N THR A 95 14.15 -25.11 -6.25
CA THR A 95 13.57 -23.79 -6.02
C THR A 95 13.04 -23.18 -7.32
N PRO A 96 11.74 -22.86 -7.41
CA PRO A 96 11.17 -22.19 -8.57
C PRO A 96 11.85 -20.85 -8.87
N ALA A 97 12.08 -20.58 -10.15
CA ALA A 97 12.76 -19.39 -10.65
C ALA A 97 12.27 -18.08 -9.99
N LEU A 98 13.18 -17.12 -9.82
CA LEU A 98 12.93 -15.85 -9.14
C LEU A 98 12.43 -16.01 -7.69
N PRO A 99 13.15 -16.71 -6.80
CA PRO A 99 12.83 -16.73 -5.37
C PRO A 99 13.02 -15.34 -4.75
N GLY A 100 12.36 -15.14 -3.60
CA GLY A 100 12.55 -13.96 -2.76
C GLY A 100 13.78 -14.06 -1.85
N SER A 101 14.03 -12.97 -1.13
CA SER A 101 15.09 -12.85 -0.12
C SER A 101 14.63 -12.17 1.18
N VAL A 102 13.31 -11.98 1.35
CA VAL A 102 12.74 -11.45 2.62
C VAL A 102 13.02 -12.41 3.77
N GLY A 103 12.78 -13.71 3.54
CA GLY A 103 13.10 -14.79 4.47
C GLY A 103 14.52 -15.32 4.26
N PRO A 104 15.07 -16.06 5.24
CA PRO A 104 16.36 -16.71 5.09
C PRO A 104 16.35 -17.75 3.96
N ASP A 105 17.53 -18.01 3.40
CA ASP A 105 17.77 -19.17 2.53
C ASP A 105 17.64 -20.47 3.35
N LEU A 106 16.71 -21.34 2.95
CA LEU A 106 16.39 -22.59 3.61
C LEU A 106 17.01 -23.80 2.91
N SER A 107 17.84 -23.61 1.88
CA SER A 107 18.42 -24.71 1.07
C SER A 107 19.21 -25.74 1.89
N THR A 108 19.71 -25.35 3.06
CA THR A 108 20.48 -26.20 3.97
C THR A 108 19.80 -26.41 5.32
N ILE A 109 18.51 -26.08 5.47
CA ILE A 109 17.82 -26.14 6.77
C ILE A 109 17.84 -27.54 7.41
N GLY A 110 17.89 -28.60 6.61
CA GLY A 110 17.97 -29.99 7.07
C GLY A 110 19.25 -30.34 7.83
N ILE A 111 20.29 -29.50 7.77
CA ILE A 111 21.53 -29.65 8.54
C ILE A 111 21.71 -28.60 9.64
N TRP A 112 20.71 -27.74 9.90
CA TRP A 112 20.79 -26.71 10.95
C TRP A 112 20.62 -27.23 12.38
N GLY A 113 20.47 -28.55 12.57
CA GLY A 113 20.34 -29.17 13.89
C GLY A 113 19.03 -28.81 14.63
N ARG A 114 17.99 -28.38 13.91
CA ARG A 114 16.68 -28.06 14.50
C ARG A 114 15.90 -29.35 14.75
N SER A 115 15.22 -29.43 15.90
CA SER A 115 14.33 -30.54 16.20
C SER A 115 13.06 -30.48 15.33
N ASP A 116 12.45 -31.65 15.14
CA ASP A 116 11.18 -31.80 14.43
C ASP A 116 10.09 -30.88 15.00
N GLN A 117 9.96 -30.82 16.32
CA GLN A 117 9.01 -29.93 17.00
C GLN A 117 9.34 -28.45 16.75
N TRP A 118 10.61 -28.07 16.70
CA TRP A 118 11.00 -26.68 16.45
C TRP A 118 10.63 -26.25 15.03
N LEU A 119 10.94 -27.08 14.03
CA LEU A 119 10.59 -26.82 12.62
C LEU A 119 9.07 -26.76 12.45
N PHE A 120 8.35 -27.71 13.03
CA PHE A 120 6.90 -27.73 13.04
C PHE A 120 6.31 -26.46 13.67
N ASN A 121 6.81 -26.05 14.84
CA ASN A 121 6.34 -24.83 15.50
C ASN A 121 6.54 -23.59 14.63
N TYR A 122 7.71 -23.47 14.00
CA TYR A 122 8.03 -22.31 13.17
C TYR A 122 7.15 -22.24 11.92
N VAL A 123 6.88 -23.39 11.27
CA VAL A 123 6.00 -23.45 10.10
C VAL A 123 4.54 -23.30 10.48
N TYR A 124 4.10 -23.87 11.60
CA TYR A 124 2.71 -23.80 12.06
C TYR A 124 2.33 -22.39 12.51
N ASP A 125 3.10 -21.82 13.44
CA ASP A 125 2.92 -20.45 13.89
C ASP A 125 4.25 -19.91 14.39
N PRO A 126 4.97 -19.11 13.59
CA PRO A 126 6.30 -18.65 13.93
C PRO A 126 6.30 -17.73 15.17
N ARG A 127 5.15 -17.18 15.58
CA ARG A 127 5.02 -16.38 16.80
C ARG A 127 5.34 -17.18 18.06
N SER A 128 5.23 -18.51 18.00
CA SER A 128 5.63 -19.41 19.09
C SER A 128 7.14 -19.47 19.33
N VAL A 129 7.94 -19.05 18.36
CA VAL A 129 9.41 -19.03 18.42
C VAL A 129 9.96 -17.60 18.36
N ASN A 130 9.40 -16.78 17.47
CA ASN A 130 9.74 -15.38 17.28
C ASN A 130 8.44 -14.55 17.15
N PRO A 131 8.01 -13.86 18.22
CA PRO A 131 6.81 -13.00 18.20
C PRO A 131 6.86 -11.85 17.17
N GLN A 132 8.05 -11.47 16.69
CA GLN A 132 8.26 -10.44 15.69
C GLN A 132 8.45 -11.00 14.27
N SER A 133 8.14 -12.29 14.05
CA SER A 133 8.28 -12.90 12.74
C SER A 133 7.36 -12.25 11.70
N LEU A 134 7.87 -12.12 10.48
CA LEU A 134 7.10 -11.75 9.30
C LEU A 134 6.34 -12.93 8.71
N MET A 135 6.75 -14.17 9.00
CA MET A 135 6.16 -15.34 8.39
C MET A 135 4.69 -15.50 8.83
N PRO A 136 3.75 -15.78 7.90
CA PRO A 136 2.35 -15.97 8.26
C PRO A 136 2.15 -17.12 9.26
N PRO A 137 1.15 -17.04 10.14
CA PRO A 137 0.80 -18.11 11.06
C PRO A 137 -0.04 -19.19 10.33
N TRP A 138 0.62 -19.98 9.48
CA TRP A 138 -0.05 -20.84 8.49
C TRP A 138 -1.04 -21.83 9.07
N GLY A 139 -0.72 -22.47 10.20
CA GLY A 139 -1.59 -23.42 10.88
C GLY A 139 -2.75 -22.71 11.61
N THR A 140 -2.42 -21.71 12.43
CA THR A 140 -3.41 -20.95 13.22
C THR A 140 -4.43 -20.24 12.35
N HIS A 141 -4.04 -19.74 11.18
CA HIS A 141 -4.94 -19.10 10.21
C HIS A 141 -5.44 -20.08 9.13
N THR A 142 -5.36 -21.38 9.42
CA THR A 142 -5.94 -22.48 8.66
C THR A 142 -5.54 -22.49 7.17
N LEU A 143 -4.36 -21.97 6.84
CA LEU A 143 -3.79 -22.06 5.50
C LEU A 143 -3.15 -23.41 5.23
N PHE A 144 -2.77 -24.16 6.27
CA PHE A 144 -2.36 -25.55 6.16
C PHE A 144 -2.89 -26.33 7.37
N SER A 145 -3.31 -27.56 7.13
CA SER A 145 -3.60 -28.52 8.20
C SER A 145 -2.32 -28.99 8.88
N THR A 146 -2.46 -29.61 10.05
CA THR A 146 -1.32 -30.20 10.77
C THR A 146 -0.57 -31.22 9.91
N LEU A 147 -1.26 -32.07 9.15
CA LEU A 147 -0.61 -33.06 8.27
C LEU A 147 0.15 -32.40 7.13
N GLU A 148 -0.44 -31.40 6.47
CA GLU A 148 0.23 -30.64 5.41
C GLU A 148 1.49 -29.92 5.92
N ILE A 149 1.46 -29.40 7.15
CA ILE A 149 2.64 -28.79 7.78
C ILE A 149 3.71 -29.85 8.07
N GLN A 150 3.32 -31.06 8.49
CA GLN A 150 4.28 -32.16 8.65
C GLN A 150 4.93 -32.55 7.32
N ASP A 151 4.18 -32.57 6.22
CA ASP A 151 4.71 -32.80 4.88
C ASP A 151 5.73 -31.72 4.50
N ILE A 152 5.40 -30.44 4.71
CA ILE A 152 6.33 -29.31 4.49
C ILE A 152 7.60 -29.47 5.32
N VAL A 153 7.48 -29.83 6.61
CA VAL A 153 8.66 -30.06 7.47
C VAL A 153 9.47 -31.27 7.00
N ALA A 154 8.82 -32.34 6.55
CA ALA A 154 9.50 -33.48 5.95
C ALA A 154 10.32 -33.06 4.72
N PHE A 155 9.76 -32.20 3.86
CA PHE A 155 10.48 -31.60 2.73
C PHE A 155 11.68 -30.77 3.19
N LEU A 156 11.50 -29.84 4.14
CA LEU A 156 12.58 -29.00 4.67
C LEU A 156 13.77 -29.82 5.18
N LYS A 157 13.51 -30.97 5.83
CA LYS A 157 14.55 -31.87 6.32
C LYS A 157 15.37 -32.54 5.20
N THR A 158 14.85 -32.58 3.97
CA THR A 158 15.61 -33.08 2.81
C THR A 158 16.59 -32.04 2.25
N LEU A 159 16.43 -30.76 2.58
CA LEU A 159 17.24 -29.66 2.08
C LEU A 159 18.59 -29.57 2.82
N LYS A 160 19.64 -30.09 2.20
CA LYS A 160 20.99 -30.21 2.82
C LYS A 160 22.11 -29.56 2.01
N GLU A 161 21.78 -28.99 0.85
CA GLU A 161 22.75 -28.44 -0.09
C GLU A 161 22.31 -27.04 -0.55
N PRO A 162 23.23 -26.08 -0.72
CA PRO A 162 22.91 -24.76 -1.23
C PRO A 162 22.17 -24.81 -2.57
N SER A 163 21.30 -23.83 -2.81
CA SER A 163 20.68 -23.68 -4.13
C SER A 163 21.71 -23.28 -5.17
N ALA A 164 21.63 -23.92 -6.33
CA ALA A 164 22.34 -23.48 -7.53
C ALA A 164 21.40 -22.56 -8.32
N PHE A 165 21.87 -21.37 -8.66
CA PHE A 165 21.14 -20.43 -9.51
C PHE A 165 21.69 -20.51 -10.93
N LYS A 166 20.81 -20.42 -11.93
CA LYS A 166 21.22 -20.45 -13.33
C LYS A 166 22.12 -19.26 -13.71
N ASP A 167 21.79 -18.08 -13.18
CA ASP A 167 22.45 -16.82 -13.47
C ASP A 167 22.22 -15.77 -12.37
N ALA A 168 22.76 -14.57 -12.58
CA ALA A 168 22.59 -13.45 -11.66
C ALA A 168 21.16 -12.91 -11.57
N LEU A 169 20.31 -13.12 -12.58
CA LEU A 169 18.91 -12.69 -12.53
C LEU A 169 18.09 -13.61 -11.63
N GLU A 170 18.40 -14.90 -11.60
CA GLU A 170 17.71 -15.83 -10.69
C GLU A 170 18.10 -15.63 -9.23
N ASN A 171 19.39 -15.42 -8.95
CA ASN A 171 19.89 -15.26 -7.58
C ASN A 171 19.46 -13.90 -6.98
N PRO A 172 18.59 -13.86 -5.96
CA PRO A 172 18.12 -12.60 -5.38
C PRO A 172 19.23 -11.79 -4.67
N ALA A 173 20.40 -12.38 -4.37
CA ALA A 173 21.54 -11.67 -3.82
C ALA A 173 22.33 -10.87 -4.88
N THR A 174 22.25 -11.26 -6.15
CA THR A 174 22.96 -10.60 -7.26
C THR A 174 22.02 -10.02 -8.31
N ARG A 175 20.71 -10.27 -8.21
CA ARG A 175 19.68 -9.73 -9.10
C ARG A 175 19.73 -8.20 -9.09
N PRO A 176 19.85 -7.54 -10.25
CA PRO A 176 19.89 -6.08 -10.33
C PRO A 176 18.62 -5.46 -9.74
N VAL A 177 18.80 -4.45 -8.89
CA VAL A 177 17.69 -3.65 -8.38
C VAL A 177 17.05 -2.89 -9.55
N PRO A 178 15.72 -2.92 -9.71
CA PRO A 178 15.07 -2.22 -10.82
C PRO A 178 15.26 -0.72 -10.70
N VAL A 179 15.69 -0.07 -11.78
CA VAL A 179 15.77 1.38 -11.91
C VAL A 179 14.77 1.81 -12.98
N ASP A 180 13.84 2.68 -12.62
CA ASP A 180 12.91 3.27 -13.60
C ASP A 180 13.57 4.53 -14.19
N THR A 181 14.10 4.40 -15.40
CA THR A 181 14.78 5.50 -16.12
C THR A 181 13.84 6.30 -17.01
N ARG A 182 12.55 5.97 -17.04
CA ARG A 182 11.56 6.65 -17.86
C ARG A 182 11.28 8.04 -17.30
N ASP A 183 11.16 9.02 -18.18
CA ASP A 183 10.60 10.32 -17.80
C ASP A 183 9.10 10.16 -17.56
N ASN A 184 8.66 10.43 -16.33
CA ASN A 184 7.26 10.29 -15.97
C ASN A 184 6.39 11.41 -16.53
N LEU A 185 6.97 12.53 -16.99
CA LEU A 185 6.25 13.65 -17.57
C LEU A 185 6.30 13.66 -19.11
N ASP A 186 6.95 12.67 -19.73
CA ASP A 186 6.90 12.47 -21.18
C ASP A 186 5.60 11.76 -21.58
N PRO A 187 4.70 12.41 -22.35
CA PRO A 187 3.44 11.82 -22.79
C PRO A 187 3.60 10.63 -23.74
N PHE A 188 4.76 10.46 -24.39
CA PHE A 188 5.03 9.29 -25.23
C PHE A 188 5.47 8.06 -24.43
N THR A 189 5.85 8.27 -23.16
CA THR A 189 6.32 7.22 -22.26
C THR A 189 5.31 6.91 -21.15
N ASN A 190 4.53 7.91 -20.72
CA ASN A 190 3.54 7.79 -19.65
C ASN A 190 2.13 8.16 -20.12
N ASP A 191 1.30 7.14 -20.40
CA ASP A 191 -0.12 7.31 -20.76
C ASP A 191 -0.92 8.08 -19.69
N GLY A 192 -0.44 8.12 -18.44
CA GLY A 192 -1.00 8.94 -17.37
C GLY A 192 -1.03 10.44 -17.70
N MET A 193 -0.18 10.93 -18.62
CA MET A 193 -0.17 12.33 -19.05
C MET A 193 -1.41 12.75 -19.82
N ALA A 194 -2.13 11.80 -20.45
CA ALA A 194 -3.40 12.09 -21.12
C ALA A 194 -4.49 12.59 -20.15
N ALA A 195 -4.31 12.37 -18.84
CA ALA A 195 -5.18 12.93 -17.81
C ALA A 195 -5.19 14.46 -17.80
N LEU A 196 -4.11 15.14 -18.21
CA LEU A 196 -4.03 16.60 -18.18
C LEU A 196 -5.00 17.26 -19.17
N GLU A 197 -5.11 16.69 -20.37
CA GLU A 197 -6.06 17.17 -21.38
C GLU A 197 -7.50 16.95 -20.92
N ARG A 198 -7.83 15.73 -20.47
CA ARG A 198 -9.15 15.40 -19.95
C ARG A 198 -9.54 16.25 -18.74
N ALA A 199 -8.60 16.50 -17.83
CA ALA A 199 -8.81 17.37 -16.68
C ALA A 199 -9.09 18.83 -17.08
N GLY A 200 -8.50 19.33 -18.16
CA GLY A 200 -8.83 20.67 -18.68
C GLY A 200 -10.30 20.81 -19.10
N LEU A 201 -10.86 19.75 -19.68
CA LEU A 201 -12.29 19.67 -20.03
C LEU A 201 -13.15 19.63 -18.76
N ILE A 202 -12.78 18.80 -17.78
CA ILE A 202 -13.50 18.68 -16.50
C ILE A 202 -13.45 19.99 -15.71
N PHE A 203 -12.30 20.65 -15.66
CA PHE A 203 -12.10 21.92 -14.95
C PHE A 203 -12.98 23.04 -15.52
N SER A 204 -13.25 23.00 -16.82
CA SER A 204 -14.10 23.95 -17.53
C SER A 204 -15.58 23.55 -17.56
N ARG A 205 -15.91 22.31 -17.18
CA ARG A 205 -17.26 21.77 -17.21
C ARG A 205 -18.19 22.52 -16.26
N VAL A 206 -19.32 22.99 -16.79
CA VAL A 206 -20.36 23.66 -16.01
C VAL A 206 -21.24 22.60 -15.34
N GLY A 207 -21.25 22.59 -14.01
CA GLY A 207 -22.11 21.71 -13.22
C GLY A 207 -23.54 22.25 -13.05
N ALA A 208 -24.37 21.52 -12.30
CA ALA A 208 -25.79 21.84 -12.07
C ALA A 208 -26.03 23.25 -11.50
N ASN A 209 -25.07 23.81 -10.76
CA ASN A 209 -25.15 25.15 -10.19
C ASN A 209 -24.73 26.26 -11.17
N ARG A 210 -24.59 25.96 -12.47
CA ARG A 210 -24.14 26.88 -13.53
C ARG A 210 -22.75 27.49 -13.27
N LYS A 211 -21.89 26.75 -12.57
CA LYS A 211 -20.49 27.09 -12.30
C LYS A 211 -19.56 25.97 -12.72
N SER A 212 -18.33 26.30 -13.04
CA SER A 212 -17.22 25.37 -13.28
C SER A 212 -16.06 25.68 -12.33
N CYS A 213 -15.05 24.80 -12.24
CA CYS A 213 -13.84 25.12 -11.47
C CYS A 213 -13.18 26.41 -11.99
N ALA A 214 -13.11 26.54 -13.32
CA ALA A 214 -12.58 27.74 -13.99
C ALA A 214 -13.34 29.04 -13.68
N SER A 215 -14.62 28.96 -13.32
CA SER A 215 -15.42 30.15 -12.95
C SER A 215 -15.01 30.79 -11.62
N CYS A 216 -14.31 30.05 -10.75
CA CYS A 216 -13.79 30.57 -9.48
C CYS A 216 -12.25 30.59 -9.42
N HIS A 217 -11.59 29.72 -10.18
CA HIS A 217 -10.14 29.57 -10.23
C HIS A 217 -9.64 29.91 -11.63
N SER A 218 -9.63 31.20 -11.98
CA SER A 218 -9.27 31.68 -13.32
C SER A 218 -7.76 31.58 -13.61
N THR A 219 -6.93 31.41 -12.58
CA THR A 219 -5.47 31.34 -12.68
C THR A 219 -4.92 30.06 -12.04
N PRO A 220 -5.32 28.85 -12.48
CA PRO A 220 -5.05 27.60 -11.77
C PRO A 220 -3.55 27.34 -11.52
N LYS A 221 -2.66 27.76 -12.43
CA LYS A 221 -1.21 27.64 -12.26
C LYS A 221 -0.68 28.39 -11.04
N SER A 222 -1.18 29.59 -10.74
CA SER A 222 -0.81 30.30 -9.52
C SER A 222 -1.58 29.79 -8.32
N ASP A 223 -2.88 29.56 -8.49
CA ASP A 223 -3.81 29.23 -7.40
C ASP A 223 -3.45 27.90 -6.73
N PHE A 224 -2.99 26.92 -7.51
CA PHE A 224 -2.72 25.56 -7.04
C PHE A 224 -1.22 25.21 -6.95
N LYS A 225 -0.31 26.15 -7.19
CA LYS A 225 1.16 25.92 -7.23
C LYS A 225 1.71 25.17 -6.01
N THR A 226 1.12 25.40 -4.84
CA THR A 226 1.55 24.76 -3.57
C THR A 226 0.46 23.96 -2.89
N TRP A 227 -0.78 24.03 -3.40
CA TRP A 227 -1.95 23.52 -2.71
C TRP A 227 -1.87 22.00 -2.49
N ALA A 228 -1.62 21.24 -3.56
CA ALA A 228 -1.57 19.79 -3.46
C ALA A 228 -0.38 19.29 -2.62
N ALA A 229 0.71 20.06 -2.53
CA ALA A 229 1.86 19.73 -1.68
C ALA A 229 1.55 19.89 -0.18
N SER A 230 0.49 20.63 0.17
CA SER A 230 0.01 20.77 1.55
C SER A 230 -1.01 19.72 1.97
N MET A 231 -1.38 18.81 1.06
CA MET A 231 -2.36 17.74 1.28
C MET A 231 -1.64 16.40 1.58
N PRO A 232 -2.28 15.48 2.33
CA PRO A 232 -3.61 15.59 2.94
C PRO A 232 -3.64 16.48 4.19
N ARG A 233 -4.85 16.88 4.61
CA ARG A 233 -5.06 17.72 5.79
C ARG A 233 -6.25 17.26 6.63
N TYR A 234 -6.20 17.53 7.94
CA TYR A 234 -7.35 17.31 8.81
C TYR A 234 -8.46 18.33 8.54
N GLU A 235 -9.69 17.85 8.35
CA GLU A 235 -10.90 18.66 8.19
C GLU A 235 -11.78 18.50 9.43
N ALA A 236 -11.84 19.56 10.25
CA ALA A 236 -12.55 19.54 11.52
C ALA A 236 -14.05 19.29 11.37
N ARG A 237 -14.67 19.77 10.29
CA ARG A 237 -16.11 19.57 10.04
C ARG A 237 -16.47 18.12 9.73
N LEU A 238 -15.51 17.33 9.25
CA LEU A 238 -15.66 15.90 8.96
C LEU A 238 -15.04 15.00 10.04
N ASN A 239 -14.34 15.59 11.02
CA ASN A 239 -13.57 14.88 12.04
C ASN A 239 -12.58 13.83 11.46
N LYS A 240 -11.99 14.09 10.29
CA LYS A 240 -11.05 13.17 9.65
C LYS A 240 -10.06 13.88 8.73
N VAL A 241 -9.01 13.16 8.33
CA VAL A 241 -8.07 13.60 7.31
C VAL A 241 -8.65 13.37 5.91
N ILE A 242 -8.59 14.38 5.05
CA ILE A 242 -9.00 14.29 3.66
C ILE A 242 -7.82 14.54 2.72
N GLY A 243 -7.76 13.74 1.66
CA GLY A 243 -6.81 13.87 0.55
C GLY A 243 -7.34 14.78 -0.56
N VAL A 244 -6.59 14.87 -1.66
CA VAL A 244 -6.96 15.69 -2.83
C VAL A 244 -8.26 15.18 -3.46
N GLU A 245 -8.36 13.87 -3.64
CA GLU A 245 -9.47 13.18 -4.31
C GLU A 245 -10.78 13.38 -3.56
N GLU A 246 -10.76 13.27 -2.23
CA GLU A 246 -11.94 13.51 -1.40
C GLU A 246 -12.34 15.00 -1.38
N PHE A 247 -11.36 15.90 -1.32
CA PHE A 247 -11.62 17.33 -1.41
C PHE A 247 -12.31 17.69 -2.72
N ILE A 248 -11.85 17.16 -3.85
CA ILE A 248 -12.45 17.36 -5.17
C ILE A 248 -13.94 16.99 -5.15
N THR A 249 -14.28 15.79 -4.68
CA THR A 249 -15.68 15.33 -4.66
C THR A 249 -16.56 16.28 -3.83
N ARG A 250 -16.13 16.59 -2.61
CA ARG A 250 -16.92 17.38 -1.66
C ARG A 250 -17.04 18.83 -2.10
N HIS A 251 -15.97 19.40 -2.62
CA HIS A 251 -15.94 20.77 -3.10
C HIS A 251 -16.82 20.92 -4.36
N ALA A 252 -16.70 20.02 -5.33
CA ALA A 252 -17.50 20.03 -6.56
C ALA A 252 -19.01 19.97 -6.26
N ARG A 253 -19.46 19.07 -5.38
CA ARG A 253 -20.87 19.01 -4.96
C ARG A 253 -21.37 20.33 -4.36
N SER A 254 -20.56 20.95 -3.51
CA SER A 254 -20.96 22.17 -2.80
C SER A 254 -20.93 23.43 -3.67
N THR A 255 -20.12 23.46 -4.74
CA THR A 255 -19.93 24.66 -5.58
C THR A 255 -20.55 24.52 -6.96
N THR A 256 -20.04 23.60 -7.78
CA THR A 256 -20.49 23.38 -9.16
C THR A 256 -21.74 22.53 -9.22
N GLY A 257 -22.02 21.72 -8.19
CA GLY A 257 -23.08 20.72 -8.18
C GLY A 257 -22.72 19.45 -8.93
N ASP A 258 -21.45 19.29 -9.33
CA ASP A 258 -20.95 18.08 -10.00
C ASP A 258 -20.61 16.99 -8.97
N ASN A 259 -20.78 15.72 -9.34
CA ASN A 259 -20.59 14.56 -8.47
C ASN A 259 -19.37 13.73 -8.89
N LEU A 260 -18.18 14.30 -8.69
CA LEU A 260 -16.90 13.69 -9.01
C LEU A 260 -16.48 12.68 -7.93
N LEU A 261 -17.13 11.51 -7.85
CA LEU A 261 -16.84 10.49 -6.83
C LEU A 261 -15.36 10.11 -6.79
N MET A 262 -14.81 9.88 -5.60
CA MET A 262 -13.45 9.36 -5.46
C MET A 262 -13.25 8.11 -6.30
N GLN A 263 -12.09 8.02 -6.96
CA GLN A 263 -11.70 6.92 -7.86
C GLN A 263 -12.54 6.76 -9.14
N SER A 264 -13.44 7.70 -9.43
CA SER A 264 -13.97 7.88 -10.79
C SER A 264 -12.89 8.45 -11.71
N ALA A 265 -13.00 8.20 -13.02
CA ALA A 265 -12.04 8.70 -14.00
C ALA A 265 -11.87 10.23 -13.91
N ASP A 266 -12.98 10.97 -13.85
CA ASP A 266 -12.94 12.43 -13.77
C ASP A 266 -12.25 12.94 -12.50
N ASN A 267 -12.48 12.29 -11.35
CA ASN A 267 -11.83 12.66 -10.09
C ASN A 267 -10.31 12.41 -10.14
N ILE A 268 -9.91 11.26 -10.68
CA ILE A 268 -8.49 10.90 -10.83
C ILE A 268 -7.77 11.86 -11.78
N ASP A 269 -8.38 12.17 -12.93
CA ASP A 269 -7.80 13.11 -13.90
C ASP A 269 -7.64 14.49 -13.29
N LEU A 270 -8.66 14.98 -12.59
CA LEU A 270 -8.59 16.27 -11.91
C LEU A 270 -7.57 16.27 -10.76
N SER A 271 -7.43 15.17 -10.01
CA SER A 271 -6.39 15.03 -8.97
C SER A 271 -4.98 15.08 -9.58
N ILE A 272 -4.76 14.40 -10.71
CA ILE A 272 -3.49 14.49 -11.45
C ILE A 272 -3.22 15.93 -11.86
N TYR A 273 -4.20 16.62 -12.45
CA TYR A 273 -4.02 18.01 -12.88
C TYR A 273 -3.62 18.92 -11.72
N LEU A 274 -4.34 18.87 -10.58
CA LEU A 274 -4.03 19.70 -9.43
C LEU A 274 -2.66 19.39 -8.81
N ARG A 275 -2.23 18.12 -8.82
CA ARG A 275 -0.88 17.74 -8.37
C ARG A 275 0.21 18.11 -9.37
N TYR A 276 -0.08 18.02 -10.68
CA TYR A 276 0.83 18.42 -11.76
C TYR A 276 1.14 19.92 -11.68
N LEU A 277 0.13 20.76 -11.42
CA LEU A 277 0.31 22.20 -11.18
C LEU A 277 1.23 22.50 -9.98
N ALA A 278 1.34 21.56 -9.04
CA ALA A 278 2.20 21.66 -7.86
C ALA A 278 3.52 20.88 -7.97
N ASN A 279 3.85 20.30 -9.14
CA ASN A 279 5.10 19.57 -9.34
C ASN A 279 6.32 20.44 -9.01
N GLY A 280 7.35 19.81 -8.44
CA GLY A 280 8.55 20.50 -7.97
C GLY A 280 8.39 21.18 -6.60
N THR A 281 7.16 21.40 -6.12
CA THR A 281 6.92 21.91 -4.76
C THR A 281 7.20 20.80 -3.73
N PRO A 282 7.97 21.09 -2.67
CA PRO A 282 8.19 20.15 -1.58
C PRO A 282 6.89 19.84 -0.83
N ILE A 283 6.63 18.55 -0.57
CA ILE A 283 5.55 18.11 0.31
C ILE A 283 5.72 18.78 1.66
N LYS A 284 4.65 19.41 2.16
CA LYS A 284 4.58 20.13 3.42
C LYS A 284 3.20 20.00 4.05
N VAL A 285 2.93 18.83 4.65
CA VAL A 285 1.71 18.59 5.43
C VAL A 285 1.82 19.16 6.84
N ASP A 286 0.67 19.44 7.47
CA ASP A 286 0.62 19.89 8.86
C ASP A 286 1.01 18.76 9.82
N THR A 287 2.03 19.00 10.64
CA THR A 287 2.53 18.07 11.67
C THR A 287 2.43 18.64 13.07
N GLN A 288 1.88 19.85 13.23
CA GLN A 288 1.93 20.60 14.47
C GLN A 288 0.56 20.74 15.13
N SER A 289 -0.53 20.82 14.35
CA SER A 289 -1.85 20.93 14.97
C SER A 289 -2.21 19.66 15.75
N LYS A 290 -2.94 19.84 16.85
CA LYS A 290 -3.37 18.74 17.74
C LYS A 290 -4.04 17.60 16.96
N ASN A 291 -4.91 17.94 16.01
CA ASN A 291 -5.67 16.94 15.25
C ASN A 291 -4.80 16.23 14.22
N SER A 292 -3.88 16.93 13.55
CA SER A 292 -2.92 16.30 12.63
C SER A 292 -1.96 15.37 13.37
N VAL A 293 -1.43 15.78 14.54
CA VAL A 293 -0.60 14.90 15.40
C VAL A 293 -1.37 13.63 15.80
N ALA A 294 -2.63 13.77 16.20
CA ALA A 294 -3.47 12.62 16.54
C ALA A 294 -3.71 11.70 15.34
N ALA A 295 -3.98 12.25 14.16
CA ALA A 295 -4.15 11.50 12.91
C ALA A 295 -2.88 10.76 12.50
N ILE A 296 -1.72 11.43 12.55
CA ILE A 296 -0.41 10.82 12.27
C ILE A 296 -0.15 9.66 13.23
N LYS A 297 -0.47 9.81 14.52
CA LYS A 297 -0.33 8.72 15.50
C LYS A 297 -1.21 7.51 15.14
N ARG A 298 -2.47 7.74 14.74
CA ARG A 298 -3.37 6.66 14.28
C ARG A 298 -2.84 6.01 13.00
N GLY A 299 -2.39 6.80 12.03
CA GLY A 299 -1.78 6.32 10.79
C GLY A 299 -0.57 5.44 11.02
N ASN A 300 0.35 5.86 11.90
CA ASN A 300 1.51 5.04 12.29
C ASN A 300 1.09 3.72 12.95
N ALA A 301 0.07 3.73 13.81
CA ALA A 301 -0.45 2.51 14.40
C ALA A 301 -1.04 1.58 13.32
N LEU A 302 -1.81 2.11 12.38
CA LEU A 302 -2.36 1.36 11.24
C LEU A 302 -1.26 0.76 10.35
N MET A 303 -0.15 1.46 10.11
CA MET A 303 0.98 0.92 9.33
C MET A 303 1.64 -0.32 9.97
N THR A 304 1.52 -0.47 11.29
CA THR A 304 2.05 -1.61 12.05
C THR A 304 1.01 -2.69 12.36
N ARG A 305 -0.26 -2.44 12.01
CA ARG A 305 -1.37 -3.35 12.29
C ARG A 305 -1.33 -4.56 11.36
N LYS A 306 -1.38 -5.75 11.94
CA LYS A 306 -1.46 -7.02 11.23
C LYS A 306 -2.90 -7.25 10.74
N ILE A 307 -3.09 -7.35 9.43
CA ILE A 307 -4.40 -7.53 8.79
C ILE A 307 -4.41 -8.76 7.86
N GLY A 308 -5.61 -9.24 7.55
CA GLY A 308 -5.85 -10.32 6.62
C GLY A 308 -5.44 -11.71 7.11
N GLN A 309 -5.77 -12.71 6.29
CA GLN A 309 -5.41 -14.10 6.56
C GLN A 309 -3.90 -14.30 6.67
N LEU A 310 -3.09 -13.55 5.93
CA LEU A 310 -1.64 -13.67 5.98
C LEU A 310 -0.98 -12.92 7.14
N ASN A 311 -1.76 -12.18 7.93
CA ASN A 311 -1.31 -11.49 9.14
C ASN A 311 -0.12 -10.54 8.87
N PHE A 312 -0.21 -9.73 7.82
CA PHE A 312 0.83 -8.77 7.45
C PHE A 312 0.44 -7.34 7.81
N ALA A 313 1.43 -6.50 8.06
CA ALA A 313 1.34 -5.06 8.23
C ALA A 313 2.12 -4.34 7.11
N CYS A 314 1.84 -3.05 6.87
CA CYS A 314 2.58 -2.27 5.88
C CYS A 314 4.10 -2.28 6.18
N MET A 315 4.48 -2.14 7.45
CA MET A 315 5.88 -2.10 7.88
C MET A 315 6.60 -3.44 7.80
N ASP A 316 5.88 -4.56 7.67
CA ASP A 316 6.51 -5.87 7.46
C ASP A 316 7.25 -5.91 6.13
N CYS A 317 6.63 -5.36 5.08
CA CYS A 317 7.20 -5.37 3.73
C CYS A 317 7.96 -4.08 3.42
N HIS A 318 7.49 -2.92 3.88
CA HIS A 318 8.06 -1.61 3.54
C HIS A 318 9.00 -1.04 4.62
N SER A 319 9.36 -1.84 5.63
CA SER A 319 10.45 -1.54 6.57
C SER A 319 11.31 -2.79 6.81
N LEU A 320 10.78 -3.82 7.47
CA LEU A 320 11.56 -5.01 7.83
C LEU A 320 12.00 -5.84 6.61
N GLY A 321 11.10 -5.97 5.63
CA GLY A 321 11.34 -6.62 4.34
C GLY A 321 11.77 -5.66 3.22
N ALA A 322 11.99 -4.38 3.52
CA ALA A 322 12.35 -3.40 2.50
C ALA A 322 13.72 -3.69 1.88
N ASN A 323 13.90 -3.24 0.64
CA ASN A 323 15.11 -3.40 -0.16
C ASN A 323 15.49 -4.88 -0.42
N LYS A 324 14.51 -5.77 -0.35
CA LYS A 324 14.62 -7.21 -0.63
C LYS A 324 13.63 -7.64 -1.70
N TRP A 325 13.76 -8.89 -2.14
CA TRP A 325 12.92 -9.47 -3.17
C TRP A 325 11.77 -10.27 -2.56
N ILE A 326 10.55 -10.03 -3.04
CA ILE A 326 9.42 -10.96 -2.89
C ILE A 326 9.14 -11.57 -4.27
N ARG A 327 9.49 -12.84 -4.45
CA ARG A 327 9.67 -13.43 -5.79
C ARG A 327 10.56 -12.53 -6.67
N GLY A 328 10.09 -12.18 -7.86
CA GLY A 328 10.73 -11.24 -8.80
C GLY A 328 10.43 -9.76 -8.54
N GLN A 329 9.67 -9.42 -7.50
CA GLN A 329 9.32 -8.03 -7.20
C GLN A 329 10.24 -7.45 -6.13
N TYR A 330 10.84 -6.29 -6.41
CA TYR A 330 11.66 -5.57 -5.44
C TYR A 330 10.77 -4.73 -4.51
N LEU A 331 10.92 -4.90 -3.20
CA LEU A 331 10.20 -4.14 -2.19
C LEU A 331 10.96 -2.85 -1.88
N THR A 332 10.34 -1.70 -2.13
CA THR A 332 10.89 -0.40 -1.71
C THR A 332 10.49 -0.08 -0.27
N GLU A 333 11.30 0.73 0.40
CA GLU A 333 10.96 1.31 1.71
C GLU A 333 9.87 2.40 1.58
N THR A 334 9.24 2.80 2.69
CA THR A 334 8.17 3.83 2.73
C THR A 334 8.58 5.21 2.22
N LYS A 335 9.87 5.55 2.28
CA LYS A 335 10.42 6.79 1.75
C LYS A 335 10.52 6.71 0.22
N GLY A 336 10.08 7.77 -0.46
CA GLY A 336 10.00 7.84 -1.92
C GLY A 336 8.70 7.28 -2.53
N GLN A 337 7.76 6.77 -1.72
CA GLN A 337 6.53 6.13 -2.22
C GLN A 337 5.33 7.07 -2.38
N PHE A 338 5.44 8.35 -2.00
CA PHE A 338 4.25 9.23 -1.95
C PHE A 338 4.19 10.25 -3.10
N ALA A 339 5.31 10.90 -3.40
CA ALA A 339 5.34 12.13 -4.20
C ALA A 339 4.84 12.00 -5.65
N HIS A 340 4.77 10.77 -6.16
CA HIS A 340 4.42 10.46 -7.55
C HIS A 340 3.00 9.93 -7.72
N PHE A 341 2.16 9.97 -6.69
CA PHE A 341 0.75 9.58 -6.79
C PHE A 341 -0.15 10.76 -7.18
N PRO A 342 -1.20 10.57 -8.00
CA PRO A 342 -1.58 9.33 -8.69
C PRO A 342 -0.55 8.85 -9.73
N THR A 343 -0.44 7.53 -9.90
CA THR A 343 0.58 6.90 -10.75
C THR A 343 -0.07 5.97 -11.78
N TYR A 344 0.42 6.01 -13.01
CA TYR A 344 0.10 5.03 -14.04
C TYR A 344 0.80 3.70 -13.74
N ARG A 345 0.03 2.61 -13.73
CA ARG A 345 0.46 1.24 -13.46
C ARG A 345 0.62 0.48 -14.77
N THR A 346 1.85 0.32 -15.26
CA THR A 346 2.07 -0.33 -16.56
C THR A 346 1.69 -1.81 -16.59
N SER A 347 1.69 -2.49 -15.44
CA SER A 347 1.17 -3.87 -15.35
C SER A 347 -0.36 -3.99 -15.46
N ARG A 348 -1.09 -2.87 -15.36
CA ARG A 348 -2.55 -2.84 -15.33
C ARG A 348 -3.17 -1.98 -16.42
N GLY A 349 -2.40 -1.08 -17.03
CA GLY A 349 -2.93 -0.13 -18.01
C GLY A 349 -3.91 0.88 -17.40
N GLU A 350 -3.76 1.22 -16.11
CA GLU A 350 -4.66 2.13 -15.40
C GLU A 350 -3.92 3.02 -14.41
N ILE A 351 -4.54 4.14 -14.03
CA ILE A 351 -4.03 5.09 -13.04
C ILE A 351 -4.57 4.75 -11.66
N TRP A 352 -3.70 4.71 -10.67
CA TRP A 352 -4.07 4.51 -9.27
C TRP A 352 -3.71 5.73 -8.44
N ASP A 353 -4.68 6.24 -7.67
CA ASP A 353 -4.39 7.10 -6.52
C ASP A 353 -3.80 6.29 -5.35
N ILE A 354 -3.35 7.01 -4.33
CA ILE A 354 -2.71 6.40 -3.16
C ILE A 354 -3.67 5.52 -2.34
N ARG A 355 -4.97 5.86 -2.26
CA ARG A 355 -5.96 5.07 -1.52
C ARG A 355 -6.32 3.80 -2.29
N LYS A 356 -6.40 3.82 -3.62
CA LYS A 356 -6.49 2.60 -4.44
C LYS A 356 -5.29 1.68 -4.23
N ARG A 357 -4.09 2.26 -4.06
CA ARG A 357 -2.90 1.49 -3.69
C ARG A 357 -3.03 0.84 -2.31
N PHE A 358 -3.52 1.55 -1.30
CA PHE A 358 -3.77 0.96 0.02
C PHE A 358 -4.79 -0.18 -0.03
N GLN A 359 -5.88 -0.01 -0.76
CA GLN A 359 -6.89 -1.05 -0.96
C GLN A 359 -6.28 -2.31 -1.60
N TRP A 360 -5.48 -2.15 -2.65
CA TRP A 360 -4.80 -3.29 -3.28
C TRP A 360 -3.82 -3.98 -2.33
N CYS A 361 -3.09 -3.22 -1.50
CA CYS A 361 -2.20 -3.80 -0.49
C CYS A 361 -2.98 -4.74 0.45
N ASN A 362 -4.18 -4.35 0.90
CA ASN A 362 -5.05 -5.19 1.72
C ASN A 362 -5.45 -6.48 0.97
N VAL A 363 -5.92 -6.35 -0.26
CA VAL A 363 -6.35 -7.48 -1.09
C VAL A 363 -5.20 -8.47 -1.34
N ALA A 364 -4.00 -7.96 -1.62
CA ALA A 364 -2.81 -8.77 -1.88
C ALA A 364 -2.40 -9.66 -0.70
N ILE A 365 -2.72 -9.24 0.53
CA ILE A 365 -2.46 -10.00 1.77
C ILE A 365 -3.69 -10.71 2.34
N ARG A 366 -4.74 -10.88 1.52
CA ARG A 366 -5.99 -11.54 1.90
C ARG A 366 -6.69 -10.84 3.06
N ALA A 367 -6.81 -9.53 2.98
CA ALA A 367 -7.62 -8.69 3.85
C ALA A 367 -8.72 -7.99 3.06
N ASN A 368 -9.81 -7.63 3.73
CA ASN A 368 -10.80 -6.74 3.14
C ASN A 368 -10.31 -5.28 3.18
N GLU A 369 -10.53 -4.59 2.07
CA GLU A 369 -10.32 -3.16 1.91
C GLU A 369 -11.52 -2.35 2.44
N LEU A 370 -11.29 -1.06 2.64
CA LEU A 370 -12.32 -0.11 3.06
C LEU A 370 -12.78 0.74 1.86
N PRO A 371 -13.90 1.47 1.98
CA PRO A 371 -14.25 2.50 1.02
C PRO A 371 -13.14 3.55 0.88
N PRO A 372 -12.97 4.18 -0.30
CA PRO A 372 -11.92 5.17 -0.54
C PRO A 372 -11.95 6.37 0.41
N ASP A 373 -13.11 6.74 0.94
CA ASP A 373 -13.28 7.86 1.87
C ASP A 373 -13.19 7.46 3.36
N ALA A 374 -12.82 6.21 3.67
CA ALA A 374 -12.62 5.74 5.04
C ALA A 374 -11.56 6.57 5.79
N ALA A 375 -11.81 6.84 7.08
CA ALA A 375 -10.95 7.68 7.90
C ALA A 375 -9.54 7.08 8.07
N GLU A 376 -9.45 5.75 8.13
CA GLU A 376 -8.22 4.97 8.23
C GLU A 376 -7.28 5.24 7.06
N TYR A 377 -7.82 5.39 5.84
CA TYR A 377 -7.00 5.74 4.68
C TYR A 377 -6.52 7.18 4.72
N GLY A 378 -7.30 8.12 5.27
CA GLY A 378 -6.84 9.48 5.52
C GLY A 378 -5.69 9.52 6.54
N ASP A 379 -5.81 8.77 7.64
CA ASP A 379 -4.76 8.66 8.66
C ASP A 379 -3.48 8.02 8.09
N LEU A 380 -3.61 6.97 7.27
CA LEU A 380 -2.47 6.36 6.56
C LEU A 380 -1.82 7.32 5.56
N GLU A 381 -2.62 8.07 4.80
CA GLU A 381 -2.15 9.03 3.81
C GLU A 381 -1.31 10.14 4.45
N ILE A 382 -1.75 10.72 5.58
CA ILE A 382 -0.98 11.77 6.27
C ILE A 382 0.29 11.20 6.90
N ALA A 383 0.24 10.01 7.51
CA ALA A 383 1.43 9.38 8.07
C ALA A 383 2.48 9.10 6.98
N LEU A 384 2.06 8.63 5.80
CA LEU A 384 2.95 8.41 4.67
C LEU A 384 3.48 9.75 4.10
N ALA A 385 2.65 10.78 4.00
CA ALA A 385 3.08 12.10 3.58
C ALA A 385 4.13 12.70 4.54
N VAL A 386 4.00 12.47 5.85
CA VAL A 386 5.00 12.89 6.86
C VAL A 386 6.35 12.21 6.66
N ILE A 387 6.37 10.90 6.40
CA ILE A 387 7.61 10.16 6.09
C ILE A 387 8.30 10.75 4.84
N ASN A 388 7.51 11.32 3.93
CA ASN A 388 7.96 11.87 2.65
C ASN A 388 8.02 13.41 2.64
N GLN A 389 8.01 14.07 3.80
CA GLN A 389 8.16 15.52 3.94
C GLN A 389 9.40 16.04 3.20
N GLY A 390 9.25 17.18 2.54
CA GLY A 390 10.33 17.82 1.78
C GLY A 390 10.64 17.19 0.41
N GLN A 391 10.14 15.99 0.10
CA GLN A 391 10.25 15.45 -1.26
C GLN A 391 9.43 16.29 -2.23
N LYS A 392 9.96 16.52 -3.44
CA LYS A 392 9.26 17.28 -4.47
C LYS A 392 8.16 16.43 -5.09
N LEU A 393 6.96 16.98 -5.20
CA LEU A 393 5.88 16.36 -5.97
C LEU A 393 6.32 16.11 -7.42
N ASN A 394 5.92 14.97 -7.95
CA ASN A 394 6.22 14.54 -9.31
C ASN A 394 5.11 13.63 -9.85
N ALA A 395 3.92 14.19 -10.11
CA ALA A 395 2.74 13.48 -10.60
C ALA A 395 2.36 13.96 -12.03
N PRO A 396 1.78 13.08 -12.87
CA PRO A 396 1.52 11.67 -12.60
C PRO A 396 2.83 10.85 -12.59
N GLY A 397 2.89 9.87 -11.70
CA GLY A 397 3.98 8.89 -11.70
C GLY A 397 3.80 7.84 -12.79
N ILE A 398 4.86 7.07 -13.07
CA ILE A 398 4.81 5.85 -13.87
C ILE A 398 5.50 4.73 -13.09
N ARG A 399 4.82 3.61 -12.86
CA ARG A 399 5.37 2.46 -12.11
C ARG A 399 4.82 1.16 -12.68
N HIS A 400 5.54 0.06 -12.46
CA HIS A 400 5.05 -1.27 -12.81
C HIS A 400 3.78 -1.62 -12.02
#